data_AF-A0A1F8TZA8-F1
#
_entry.id   AF-A0A1F8TZA8-F1
#
_cell.length_a   1.000
_cell.length_b   1.000
_cell.length_c   1.000
_cell.angle_alpha   90.00
_cell.angle_beta   90.00
_cell.angle_gamma   90.00
#
_symmetry.space_group_name_H-M   'P 1'
#
loop_
_entity.id
_entity.type
_entity.pdbx_description
1 polymer ?
#
loop_
_entity_poly.entity_id
_entity_poly.type
_entity_poly.pdbx_seq_one_letter_code
_entity_poly.pdbx_strand_id
1 'polypeptide(L)'
;MGSSAMGASILKNKLKKAGLNIVVVNAAIEEIPADADVVVTHENLTARAKSARPNAEHISINEFLDESQYDSLINNLDKSKTNKQEMVNAEEKNVILKKENILVNQMSVDFETAIRQAGELLYNNGYVEYDYIEAMLERERQLTSYIGKGVAIPHGVSKAKERIKKSGMVVLQYPDGVDFNGEMAYLIIGIAGVGNEHISILSNIATAIEEDAEAEKLIASKDADLIHSIFTSK
;
A
#
# COMPACT_ATOMS: atom_id res chain seq x y z
N MET A 1 27.52 25.58 17.46
CA MET A 1 26.70 25.59 16.23
C MET A 1 25.32 25.07 16.59
N GLY A 2 24.25 25.76 16.19
CA GLY A 2 22.88 25.32 16.51
C GLY A 2 22.53 23.99 15.85
N SER A 3 21.56 23.26 16.42
CA SER A 3 21.07 21.98 15.87
C SER A 3 20.63 22.11 14.40
N SER A 4 20.02 23.23 14.02
CA SER A 4 19.63 23.52 12.63
C SER A 4 20.80 23.67 11.65
N ALA A 5 21.93 24.24 12.09
CA ALA A 5 23.12 24.36 11.25
C ALA A 5 23.81 22.98 11.03
N MET A 6 23.76 22.11 12.04
CA MET A 6 24.21 20.72 11.90
C MET A 6 23.28 19.92 10.98
N GLY A 7 21.96 20.06 11.14
CA GLY A 7 20.98 19.47 10.23
C GLY A 7 21.16 19.89 8.77
N ALA A 8 21.44 21.17 8.52
CA ALA A 8 21.77 21.66 7.18
C ALA A 8 23.05 21.00 6.61
N SER A 9 24.04 20.70 7.46
CA SER A 9 25.28 20.01 7.04
C SER A 9 25.03 18.54 6.71
N ILE A 10 24.19 17.85 7.50
CA ILE A 10 23.74 16.48 7.24
C ILE A 10 23.02 16.40 5.90
N LEU A 11 22.05 17.31 5.69
CA LEU A 11 21.28 17.37 4.44
C LEU A 11 22.17 17.61 3.22
N LYS A 12 23.11 18.58 3.30
CA LYS A 12 24.10 18.83 2.23
C LYS A 12 24.89 17.57 1.87
N ASN A 13 25.39 16.87 2.88
CA ASN A 13 26.21 15.68 2.67
C ASN A 13 25.40 14.55 2.02
N LYS A 14 24.16 14.32 2.47
CA LYS A 14 23.32 13.27 1.90
C LYS A 14 22.85 13.62 0.48
N LEU A 15 22.48 14.87 0.19
CA LEU A 15 22.17 15.34 -1.17
C LEU A 15 23.35 15.14 -2.13
N LYS A 16 24.56 15.47 -1.67
CA LYS A 16 25.78 15.24 -2.44
C LYS A 16 26.03 13.74 -2.71
N LYS A 17 25.83 12.88 -1.71
CA LYS A 17 25.93 11.42 -1.85
C LYS A 17 24.89 10.85 -2.84
N ALA A 18 23.69 11.42 -2.86
CA ALA A 18 22.63 11.05 -3.79
C ALA A 18 22.81 11.64 -5.20
N GLY A 19 23.88 12.42 -5.46
CA GLY A 19 24.09 13.06 -6.76
C GLY A 19 23.10 14.20 -7.07
N LEU A 20 22.38 14.70 -6.06
CA LEU A 20 21.41 15.77 -6.22
C LEU A 20 22.11 17.13 -6.12
N ASN A 21 22.18 17.82 -7.26
CA ASN A 21 22.65 19.21 -7.32
C ASN A 21 21.58 20.18 -6.76
N ILE A 22 21.44 20.20 -5.43
CA ILE A 22 20.50 21.06 -4.68
C ILE A 22 21.30 21.95 -3.74
N VAL A 23 20.99 23.26 -3.77
CA VAL A 23 21.61 24.25 -2.89
C VAL A 23 20.90 24.25 -1.55
N VAL A 24 21.65 24.11 -0.46
CA VAL A 24 21.10 24.16 0.91
C VAL A 24 21.61 25.41 1.61
N VAL A 25 20.69 26.25 2.06
CA VAL A 25 20.97 27.46 2.84
C VAL A 25 20.38 27.28 4.24
N ASN A 26 21.14 27.65 5.27
CA ASN A 26 20.64 27.76 6.63
C ASN A 26 20.32 29.23 6.90
N ALA A 27 19.09 29.55 7.29
CA ALA A 27 18.62 30.90 7.54
C ALA A 27 17.66 30.92 8.74
N ALA A 28 17.52 32.08 9.39
CA ALA A 28 16.41 32.34 10.31
C ALA A 28 15.07 32.35 9.55
N ILE A 29 13.95 32.14 10.25
CA ILE A 29 12.62 32.04 9.61
C ILE A 29 12.25 33.33 8.88
N GLU A 30 12.65 34.47 9.43
CA GLU A 30 12.41 35.80 8.87
C GLU A 30 13.27 36.07 7.62
N GLU A 31 14.35 35.30 7.44
CA GLU A 31 15.37 35.49 6.41
C GLU A 31 15.38 34.35 5.38
N ILE A 32 14.34 33.50 5.38
CA ILE A 32 14.22 32.44 4.36
C ILE A 32 14.24 33.11 2.97
N PRO A 33 15.06 32.67 2.00
CA PRO A 33 15.10 33.27 0.67
C PRO A 33 13.72 33.29 -0.02
N ALA A 34 13.46 34.30 -0.85
CA ALA A 34 12.16 34.44 -1.53
C ALA A 34 11.97 33.39 -2.65
N ASP A 35 13.08 32.89 -3.18
CA ASP A 35 13.19 31.86 -4.21
C ASP A 35 13.39 30.46 -3.61
N ALA A 36 13.20 30.28 -2.30
CA ALA A 36 13.30 28.97 -1.68
C ALA A 36 12.19 28.04 -2.19
N ASP A 37 12.58 26.95 -2.86
CA ASP A 37 11.65 25.91 -3.30
C ASP A 37 11.15 25.07 -2.11
N VAL A 38 12.05 24.75 -1.18
CA VAL A 38 11.80 23.85 -0.03
C VAL A 38 12.36 24.45 1.25
N VAL A 39 11.56 24.42 2.31
CA VAL A 39 11.87 24.90 3.65
C VAL A 39 11.79 23.74 4.64
N VAL A 40 12.95 23.34 5.18
CA VAL A 40 13.04 22.31 6.23
C VAL A 40 13.12 22.97 7.60
N THR A 41 12.16 22.68 8.47
CA THR A 41 12.05 23.30 9.79
C THR A 41 11.65 22.31 10.86
N HIS A 42 11.89 22.65 12.13
CA HIS A 42 11.36 21.84 13.23
C HIS A 42 9.81 21.91 13.24
N GLU A 43 9.12 20.83 13.61
CA GLU A 43 7.65 20.76 13.67
C GLU A 43 7.02 21.96 14.42
N ASN A 44 7.54 22.29 15.61
CA ASN A 44 7.14 23.43 16.44
C ASN A 44 7.27 24.81 15.77
N LEU A 45 8.07 24.93 14.71
CA LEU A 45 8.31 26.18 13.99
C LEU A 45 7.71 26.19 12.58
N THR A 46 7.13 25.08 12.15
CA THR A 46 6.61 24.92 10.79
C THR A 46 5.49 25.92 10.49
N ALA A 47 4.59 26.18 11.44
CA ALA A 47 3.52 27.16 11.25
C ALA A 47 4.07 28.57 11.00
N ARG A 48 5.13 28.96 11.73
CA ARG A 48 5.79 30.27 11.56
C ARG A 48 6.52 30.34 10.22
N ALA A 49 7.17 29.26 9.80
CA ALA A 49 7.84 29.17 8.51
C ALA A 49 6.86 29.29 7.34
N LYS A 50 5.70 28.61 7.42
CA LYS A 50 4.61 28.71 6.44
C LYS A 50 4.10 30.14 6.29
N SER A 51 3.92 30.85 7.41
CA SER A 51 3.52 32.27 7.37
C SER A 51 4.58 33.17 6.73
N ALA A 52 5.86 32.90 6.94
CA ALA A 52 6.96 33.69 6.37
C ALA A 52 7.17 33.44 4.87
N ARG A 53 6.97 32.19 4.41
CA ARG A 53 7.15 31.76 3.02
C ARG A 53 6.05 30.78 2.60
N PRO A 54 4.83 31.26 2.30
CA PRO A 54 3.70 30.37 1.98
C PRO A 54 3.86 29.63 0.65
N ASN A 55 4.71 30.13 -0.26
CA ASN A 55 4.87 29.58 -1.61
C ASN A 55 5.93 28.48 -1.71
N ALA A 56 6.73 28.26 -0.65
CA ALA A 56 7.70 27.17 -0.59
C ALA A 56 7.04 25.88 -0.10
N GLU A 57 7.57 24.71 -0.48
CA GLU A 57 7.21 23.45 0.15
C GLU A 57 7.78 23.40 1.58
N HIS A 58 6.98 23.02 2.58
CA HIS A 58 7.42 22.97 3.98
C HIS A 58 7.53 21.53 4.44
N ILE A 59 8.73 21.16 4.89
CA ILE A 59 8.99 19.84 5.48
C ILE A 59 9.35 20.02 6.94
N SER A 60 8.55 19.38 7.79
CA SER A 60 8.74 19.35 9.23
C SER A 60 9.64 18.17 9.61
N ILE A 61 10.59 18.42 10.51
CA ILE A 61 11.39 17.40 11.16
C ILE A 61 11.29 17.56 12.67
N ASN A 62 11.49 16.46 13.39
CA ASN A 62 11.35 16.45 14.85
C ASN A 62 12.71 16.53 15.53
N GLU A 63 13.78 16.09 14.86
CA GLU A 63 15.13 16.17 15.38
C GLU A 63 16.13 16.43 14.24
N PHE A 64 16.98 17.45 14.39
CA PHE A 64 17.91 17.85 13.32
C PHE A 64 19.10 16.90 13.17
N LEU A 65 19.33 16.03 14.17
CA LEU A 65 20.42 15.05 14.17
C LEU A 65 19.97 13.66 13.76
N ASP A 66 18.66 13.43 13.59
CA ASP A 66 18.12 12.16 13.14
C ASP A 66 18.28 12.01 11.62
N GLU A 67 19.34 11.29 11.23
CA GLU A 67 19.67 11.03 9.84
C GLU A 67 18.57 10.31 9.04
N SER A 68 17.70 9.55 9.70
CA SER A 68 16.64 8.77 9.03
C SER A 68 15.52 9.66 8.45
N GLN A 69 15.29 10.83 9.07
CA GLN A 69 14.34 11.83 8.59
C GLN A 69 14.83 12.49 7.30
N TYR A 70 16.15 12.65 7.16
CA TYR A 70 16.76 13.19 5.94
C TYR A 70 16.78 12.16 4.80
N ASP A 71 16.95 10.87 5.09
CA ASP A 71 16.88 9.83 4.06
C ASP A 71 15.48 9.78 3.41
N SER A 72 14.44 9.90 4.24
CA SER A 72 13.05 10.00 3.76
C SER A 72 12.81 11.23 2.88
N LEU A 73 13.39 12.38 3.26
CA LEU A 73 13.30 13.63 2.50
C LEU A 73 14.00 13.53 1.14
N ILE A 74 15.19 12.93 1.10
CA ILE A 74 15.97 12.78 -0.14
C ILE A 74 15.29 11.83 -1.11
N ASN A 75 14.70 10.75 -0.61
CA ASN A 75 13.91 9.83 -1.43
C ASN A 75 12.70 10.52 -2.09
N ASN A 76 12.15 11.57 -1.47
CA ASN A 76 11.07 12.37 -2.06
C ASN A 76 11.61 13.37 -3.10
N LEU A 77 12.78 13.97 -2.86
CA LEU A 77 13.42 14.91 -3.79
C LEU A 77 14.05 14.24 -5.02
N ASP A 78 14.47 12.98 -4.92
CA ASP A 78 14.97 12.22 -6.07
C ASP A 78 13.83 11.87 -7.04
N LYS A 79 12.63 11.60 -6.50
CA LYS A 79 11.41 11.40 -7.29
C LYS A 79 10.96 12.64 -8.05
N SER A 80 11.32 13.85 -7.59
CA SER A 80 10.89 15.10 -8.23
C SER A 80 11.69 15.47 -9.48
N LYS A 81 12.89 14.89 -9.71
CA LYS A 81 13.67 15.10 -10.94
C LYS A 81 13.16 14.30 -12.15
N THR A 82 12.38 13.25 -11.93
CA THR A 82 12.02 12.32 -13.01
C THR A 82 10.68 12.64 -13.67
N ASN A 83 9.76 13.40 -13.06
CA ASN A 83 8.39 13.48 -13.61
C ASN A 83 7.69 14.86 -13.53
N LYS A 84 7.90 15.67 -14.57
CA LYS A 84 6.93 16.67 -15.05
C LYS A 84 5.82 16.06 -15.95
N GLN A 85 5.78 14.73 -16.08
CA GLN A 85 4.77 14.00 -16.88
C GLN A 85 3.85 13.07 -16.07
N GLU A 86 4.08 12.85 -14.77
CA GLU A 86 3.24 11.97 -13.94
C GLU A 86 2.41 12.75 -12.90
N MET A 87 1.60 13.70 -13.35
CA MET A 87 0.59 14.35 -12.49
C MET A 87 -0.63 13.46 -12.17
N VAL A 88 -0.52 12.13 -12.29
CA VAL A 88 -1.68 11.21 -12.19
C VAL A 88 -1.57 10.19 -11.03
N ASN A 89 -0.39 9.87 -10.51
CA ASN A 89 -0.22 8.66 -9.65
C ASN A 89 0.12 8.93 -8.17
N ALA A 90 -0.35 10.04 -7.58
CA ALA A 90 -0.06 10.37 -6.18
C ALA A 90 -1.12 9.88 -5.16
N GLU A 91 -2.01 8.95 -5.52
CA GLU A 91 -2.93 8.27 -4.59
C GLU A 91 -2.43 6.89 -4.11
N GLU A 92 -1.35 6.33 -4.67
CA GLU A 92 -0.91 4.95 -4.37
C GLU A 92 0.01 4.80 -3.13
N LYS A 93 -0.21 5.55 -2.04
CA LYS A 93 0.43 5.21 -0.76
C LYS A 93 -0.56 4.41 0.09
N ASN A 94 -0.43 3.07 0.02
CA ASN A 94 -1.20 2.02 0.73
C ASN A 94 -2.53 1.55 0.13
N VAL A 95 -2.67 1.59 -1.19
CA VAL A 95 -3.81 0.89 -1.85
C VAL A 95 -3.50 -0.61 -1.92
N ILE A 96 -3.94 -1.35 -0.90
CA ILE A 96 -3.81 -2.82 -0.81
C ILE A 96 -4.63 -3.52 -1.90
N LEU A 97 -5.78 -2.95 -2.26
CA LEU A 97 -6.68 -3.45 -3.31
C LEU A 97 -6.79 -2.41 -4.42
N LYS A 98 -6.26 -2.71 -5.60
CA LYS A 98 -6.49 -1.89 -6.80
C LYS A 98 -7.79 -2.32 -7.49
N LYS A 99 -8.50 -1.40 -8.15
CA LYS A 99 -9.72 -1.73 -8.91
C LYS A 99 -9.48 -2.82 -9.97
N GLU A 100 -8.32 -2.79 -10.64
CA GLU A 100 -7.92 -3.81 -11.63
C GLU A 100 -7.73 -5.22 -11.04
N ASN A 101 -7.67 -5.35 -9.71
CA ASN A 101 -7.56 -6.62 -9.01
C ASN A 101 -8.92 -7.23 -8.65
N ILE A 102 -10.04 -6.63 -9.10
CA ILE A 102 -11.40 -7.08 -8.78
C ILE A 102 -12.03 -7.65 -10.04
N LEU A 103 -12.24 -8.96 -10.07
CA LEU A 103 -12.94 -9.65 -11.14
C LEU A 103 -14.31 -10.09 -10.66
N VAL A 104 -15.36 -9.56 -11.27
CA VAL A 104 -16.74 -9.90 -10.94
C VAL A 104 -17.35 -10.85 -11.96
N ASN A 105 -18.45 -11.50 -11.59
CA ASN A 105 -19.28 -12.32 -12.47
C ASN A 105 -18.48 -13.46 -13.16
N GLN A 106 -17.57 -14.09 -12.40
CA GLN A 106 -16.84 -15.27 -12.85
C GLN A 106 -17.77 -16.49 -12.87
N MET A 107 -17.54 -17.41 -13.80
CA MET A 107 -18.27 -18.69 -13.81
C MET A 107 -17.80 -19.56 -12.65
N SER A 108 -18.72 -20.31 -12.04
CA SER A 108 -18.36 -21.30 -11.02
C SER A 108 -17.36 -22.33 -11.57
N VAL A 109 -16.39 -22.68 -10.73
CA VAL A 109 -15.30 -23.61 -10.99
C VAL A 109 -15.01 -24.41 -9.70
N ASP A 110 -14.11 -25.39 -9.75
CA ASP A 110 -13.60 -26.03 -8.54
C ASP A 110 -12.67 -25.10 -7.75
N PHE A 111 -12.49 -25.37 -6.45
CA PHE A 111 -11.67 -24.51 -5.59
C PHE A 111 -10.21 -24.41 -6.03
N GLU A 112 -9.63 -25.47 -6.63
CA GLU A 112 -8.23 -25.41 -7.09
C GLU A 112 -8.10 -24.41 -8.25
N THR A 113 -9.02 -24.48 -9.22
CA THR A 113 -9.09 -23.53 -10.33
C THR A 113 -9.29 -22.11 -9.82
N ALA A 114 -10.20 -21.91 -8.85
CA ALA A 114 -10.50 -20.59 -8.31
C ALA A 114 -9.30 -19.97 -7.57
N ILE A 115 -8.54 -20.78 -6.82
CA ILE A 115 -7.29 -20.37 -6.16
C ILE A 115 -6.19 -20.09 -7.18
N ARG A 116 -6.08 -20.89 -8.24
CA ARG A 116 -5.14 -20.61 -9.34
C ARG A 116 -5.45 -19.27 -10.00
N GLN A 117 -6.72 -18.99 -10.30
CA GLN A 117 -7.13 -17.69 -10.87
C GLN A 117 -6.77 -16.51 -9.96
N ALA A 118 -6.97 -16.64 -8.64
CA ALA A 118 -6.55 -15.61 -7.69
C ALA A 118 -5.02 -15.45 -7.64
N GLY A 119 -4.28 -16.56 -7.61
CA GLY A 119 -2.82 -16.55 -7.61
C GLY A 119 -2.21 -15.99 -8.91
N GLU A 120 -2.79 -16.31 -10.07
CA GLU A 120 -2.39 -15.77 -11.37
C GLU A 120 -2.64 -14.27 -11.44
N LEU A 121 -3.75 -13.77 -10.91
CA LEU A 121 -4.01 -12.34 -10.84
C LEU A 121 -3.00 -11.61 -9.94
N LEU A 122 -2.64 -12.22 -8.80
CA LEU A 122 -1.56 -11.72 -7.95
C LEU A 122 -0.21 -11.68 -8.69
N TYR A 123 0.11 -12.74 -9.45
CA TYR A 123 1.35 -12.83 -10.21
C TYR A 123 1.40 -11.79 -11.35
N ASN A 124 0.35 -11.73 -12.17
CA ASN A 124 0.25 -10.82 -13.32
C ASN A 124 0.37 -9.35 -12.90
N ASN A 125 -0.15 -9.01 -11.73
CA ASN A 125 -0.09 -7.64 -11.19
C ASN A 125 1.16 -7.38 -10.31
N GLY A 126 2.10 -8.34 -10.31
CA GLY A 126 3.45 -8.22 -9.76
C GLY A 126 3.52 -8.29 -8.23
N TYR A 127 2.52 -8.86 -7.56
CA TYR A 127 2.51 -9.04 -6.10
C TYR A 127 3.42 -10.19 -5.67
N VAL A 128 3.50 -11.24 -6.48
CA VAL A 128 4.18 -12.49 -6.14
C VAL A 128 4.99 -13.06 -7.30
N GLU A 129 5.83 -14.04 -7.01
CA GLU A 129 6.42 -14.95 -7.99
C GLU A 129 5.44 -16.09 -8.34
N TYR A 130 5.63 -16.69 -9.52
CA TYR A 130 4.67 -17.66 -10.06
C TYR A 130 4.49 -18.91 -9.18
N ASP A 131 5.55 -19.33 -8.49
CA ASP A 131 5.53 -20.47 -7.57
C ASP A 131 4.80 -20.20 -6.24
N TYR A 132 4.34 -18.97 -6.01
CA TYR A 132 3.43 -18.64 -4.90
C TYR A 132 2.05 -19.30 -5.08
N ILE A 133 1.62 -19.54 -6.33
CA ILE A 133 0.32 -20.15 -6.65
C ILE A 133 0.23 -21.57 -6.05
N GLU A 134 1.27 -22.39 -6.23
CA GLU A 134 1.28 -23.73 -5.66
C GLU A 134 1.33 -23.68 -4.13
N ALA A 135 2.02 -22.69 -3.55
CA ALA A 135 2.02 -22.50 -2.10
C ALA A 135 0.63 -22.14 -1.52
N MET A 136 -0.23 -21.47 -2.28
CA MET A 136 -1.63 -21.21 -1.90
C MET A 136 -2.44 -22.51 -1.92
N LEU A 137 -2.27 -23.33 -2.97
CA LEU A 137 -2.98 -24.61 -3.11
C LEU A 137 -2.55 -25.64 -2.07
N GLU A 138 -1.24 -25.77 -1.83
CA GLU A 138 -0.70 -26.66 -0.79
C GLU A 138 -1.26 -26.32 0.58
N ARG A 139 -1.43 -25.02 0.88
CA ARG A 139 -2.05 -24.56 2.11
C ARG A 139 -3.52 -24.98 2.17
N GLU A 140 -4.28 -24.69 1.12
CA GLU A 140 -5.72 -24.97 1.07
C GLU A 140 -6.03 -26.46 1.26
N ARG A 141 -5.23 -27.33 0.65
CA ARG A 141 -5.38 -28.79 0.77
C ARG A 141 -5.18 -29.30 2.21
N GLN A 142 -4.53 -28.54 3.09
CA GLN A 142 -4.37 -28.89 4.50
C GLN A 142 -5.55 -28.42 5.35
N LEU A 143 -6.02 -27.20 5.10
CA LEU A 143 -7.12 -26.60 5.84
C LEU A 143 -7.79 -25.53 4.96
N THR A 144 -9.12 -25.56 4.92
CA THR A 144 -9.91 -24.57 4.18
C THR A 144 -9.62 -23.15 4.65
N SER A 145 -9.52 -22.22 3.70
CA SER A 145 -9.42 -20.79 3.93
C SER A 145 -10.79 -20.08 3.92
N TYR A 146 -11.89 -20.85 3.88
CA TYR A 146 -13.23 -20.32 4.11
C TYR A 146 -13.36 -19.76 5.53
N ILE A 147 -13.89 -18.53 5.64
CA ILE A 147 -14.00 -17.80 6.91
C ILE A 147 -15.45 -17.51 7.31
N GLY A 148 -16.43 -18.03 6.56
CA GLY A 148 -17.85 -17.81 6.79
C GLY A 148 -18.48 -16.82 5.81
N LYS A 149 -19.83 -16.78 5.84
CA LYS A 149 -20.66 -15.84 5.07
C LYS A 149 -20.33 -15.76 3.58
N GLY A 150 -19.95 -16.88 2.98
CA GLY A 150 -19.66 -16.92 1.54
C GLY A 150 -18.28 -16.40 1.14
N VAL A 151 -17.33 -16.24 2.06
CA VAL A 151 -16.00 -15.68 1.77
C VAL A 151 -14.88 -16.68 2.06
N ALA A 152 -13.94 -16.82 1.12
CA ALA A 152 -12.69 -17.57 1.28
C ALA A 152 -11.47 -16.65 1.06
N ILE A 153 -10.39 -16.89 1.81
CA ILE A 153 -9.19 -16.03 1.84
C ILE A 153 -7.89 -16.82 1.54
N PRO A 154 -7.73 -17.41 0.35
CA PRO A 154 -6.55 -18.20 0.04
C PRO A 154 -5.26 -17.36 0.08
N HIS A 155 -4.22 -17.90 0.68
CA HIS A 155 -2.91 -17.27 0.83
C HIS A 155 -1.81 -18.32 0.99
N GLY A 156 -0.55 -17.94 0.78
CA GLY A 156 0.58 -18.87 0.85
C GLY A 156 0.95 -19.33 2.27
N VAL A 157 1.77 -20.38 2.35
CA VAL A 157 2.43 -20.81 3.60
C VAL A 157 3.57 -19.88 4.00
N SER A 158 3.95 -19.86 5.28
CA SER A 158 5.01 -18.97 5.79
C SER A 158 6.37 -19.14 5.11
N LYS A 159 6.66 -20.31 4.53
CA LYS A 159 7.88 -20.57 3.76
C LYS A 159 7.91 -19.86 2.39
N ALA A 160 6.74 -19.47 1.88
CA ALA A 160 6.60 -18.77 0.61
C ALA A 160 6.71 -17.24 0.75
N LYS A 161 7.05 -16.72 1.95
CA LYS A 161 7.18 -15.27 2.19
C LYS A 161 8.25 -14.61 1.31
N GLU A 162 9.30 -15.34 0.97
CA GLU A 162 10.38 -14.86 0.08
C GLU A 162 9.90 -14.65 -1.37
N ARG A 163 8.77 -15.25 -1.75
CA ARG A 163 8.15 -15.17 -3.08
C ARG A 163 7.18 -14.00 -3.22
N ILE A 164 6.97 -13.22 -2.15
CA ILE A 164 6.10 -12.03 -2.16
C ILE A 164 6.95 -10.81 -2.47
N LYS A 165 6.68 -10.16 -3.61
CA LYS A 165 7.40 -8.96 -4.07
C LYS A 165 6.89 -7.69 -3.38
N LYS A 166 5.58 -7.60 -3.20
CA LYS A 166 4.87 -6.50 -2.52
C LYS A 166 3.54 -7.00 -1.99
N SER A 167 3.04 -6.40 -0.92
CA SER A 167 1.72 -6.73 -0.39
C SER A 167 0.60 -6.31 -1.35
N GLY A 168 -0.47 -7.08 -1.37
CA GLY A 168 -1.66 -6.77 -2.13
C GLY A 168 -2.76 -7.82 -1.99
N MET A 169 -3.93 -7.43 -2.48
CA MET A 169 -5.15 -8.20 -2.43
C MET A 169 -5.79 -8.24 -3.82
N VAL A 170 -6.36 -9.39 -4.16
CA VAL A 170 -7.23 -9.61 -5.32
C VAL A 170 -8.56 -10.14 -4.87
N VAL A 171 -9.62 -9.83 -5.61
CA VAL A 171 -10.99 -10.24 -5.28
C VAL A 171 -11.64 -10.82 -6.52
N LEU A 172 -12.11 -12.07 -6.42
CA LEU A 172 -12.82 -12.76 -7.49
C LEU A 172 -14.21 -13.14 -6.99
N GLN A 173 -15.25 -12.69 -7.69
CA GLN A 173 -16.65 -12.98 -7.36
C GLN A 173 -17.24 -14.02 -8.31
N TYR A 174 -17.84 -15.05 -7.72
CA TYR A 174 -18.48 -16.20 -8.37
C TYR A 174 -19.96 -16.21 -7.97
N PRO A 175 -20.89 -15.70 -8.80
CA PRO A 175 -22.31 -15.60 -8.44
C PRO A 175 -22.94 -16.94 -8.08
N ASP A 176 -22.50 -18.02 -8.72
CA ASP A 176 -23.01 -19.38 -8.49
C ASP A 176 -22.21 -20.15 -7.43
N GLY A 177 -21.25 -19.49 -6.78
CA GLY A 177 -20.41 -20.05 -5.72
C GLY A 177 -19.31 -21.01 -6.21
N VAL A 178 -18.36 -21.28 -5.33
CA VAL A 178 -17.28 -22.28 -5.47
C VAL A 178 -17.28 -23.14 -4.21
N ASP A 179 -17.17 -24.46 -4.38
CA ASP A 179 -17.16 -25.42 -3.26
C ASP A 179 -15.80 -25.50 -2.57
N PHE A 180 -15.72 -24.92 -1.37
CA PHE A 180 -14.57 -24.97 -0.48
C PHE A 180 -14.75 -26.08 0.59
N ASN A 181 -14.90 -27.32 0.12
CA ASN A 181 -15.04 -28.53 0.93
C ASN A 181 -16.33 -28.58 1.79
N GLY A 182 -17.48 -28.34 1.16
CA GLY A 182 -18.80 -28.35 1.78
C GLY A 182 -19.35 -26.97 2.11
N GLU A 183 -18.51 -25.93 2.02
CA GLU A 183 -18.88 -24.54 2.24
C GLU A 183 -18.87 -23.78 0.91
N MET A 184 -19.92 -23.02 0.63
CA MET A 184 -20.05 -22.22 -0.59
C MET A 184 -19.38 -20.87 -0.43
N ALA A 185 -18.31 -20.62 -1.17
CA ALA A 185 -17.67 -19.31 -1.29
C ALA A 185 -18.11 -18.60 -2.57
N TYR A 186 -18.66 -17.41 -2.44
CA TYR A 186 -19.05 -16.52 -3.54
C TYR A 186 -17.99 -15.44 -3.81
N LEU A 187 -17.17 -15.15 -2.80
CA LEU A 187 -16.06 -14.22 -2.90
C LEU A 187 -14.76 -14.90 -2.48
N ILE A 188 -13.78 -14.89 -3.38
CA ILE A 188 -12.44 -15.41 -3.12
C ILE A 188 -11.49 -14.23 -3.08
N ILE A 189 -10.83 -14.06 -1.94
CA ILE A 189 -9.93 -12.95 -1.69
C ILE A 189 -8.50 -13.49 -1.58
N GLY A 190 -7.75 -13.40 -2.68
CA GLY A 190 -6.35 -13.81 -2.71
C GLY A 190 -5.46 -12.78 -2.02
N ILE A 191 -4.62 -13.22 -1.08
CA ILE A 191 -3.78 -12.31 -0.28
C ILE A 191 -2.29 -12.62 -0.46
N ALA A 192 -1.52 -11.58 -0.73
CA ALA A 192 -0.07 -11.55 -0.62
C ALA A 192 0.31 -10.48 0.42
N GLY A 193 0.99 -10.86 1.50
CA GLY A 193 1.36 -9.91 2.55
C GLY A 193 2.81 -10.08 2.99
N VAL A 194 3.59 -9.00 2.92
CA VAL A 194 4.96 -8.91 3.45
C VAL A 194 4.91 -8.59 4.94
N GLY A 195 5.79 -9.21 5.74
CA GLY A 195 5.89 -8.92 7.17
C GLY A 195 4.57 -9.16 7.92
N ASN A 196 4.05 -8.13 8.59
CA ASN A 196 2.81 -8.15 9.37
C ASN A 196 1.61 -7.52 8.63
N GLU A 197 1.77 -7.07 7.39
CA GLU A 197 0.69 -6.36 6.67
C GLU A 197 -0.52 -7.25 6.34
N HIS A 198 -0.31 -8.56 6.25
CA HIS A 198 -1.39 -9.53 6.13
C HIS A 198 -2.42 -9.41 7.28
N ILE A 199 -2.00 -9.03 8.49
CA ILE A 199 -2.91 -8.87 9.65
C ILE A 199 -3.87 -7.70 9.41
N SER A 200 -3.38 -6.56 8.90
CA SER A 200 -4.27 -5.44 8.55
C SER A 200 -5.25 -5.80 7.44
N ILE A 201 -4.81 -6.56 6.43
CA ILE A 201 -5.70 -7.06 5.36
C ILE A 201 -6.80 -7.93 5.94
N LEU A 202 -6.42 -8.90 6.77
CA LEU A 202 -7.36 -9.82 7.40
C LEU A 202 -8.33 -9.12 8.35
N SER A 203 -7.86 -8.11 9.09
CA SER A 203 -8.72 -7.29 9.95
C SER A 203 -9.77 -6.55 9.11
N ASN A 204 -9.38 -5.94 8.00
CA ASN A 204 -10.33 -5.22 7.13
C ASN A 204 -11.38 -6.17 6.55
N ILE A 205 -10.97 -7.37 6.11
CA ILE A 205 -11.90 -8.39 5.61
C ILE A 205 -12.85 -8.85 6.72
N ALA A 206 -12.32 -9.19 7.89
CA ALA A 206 -13.11 -9.64 9.02
C ALA A 206 -14.17 -8.61 9.42
N THR A 207 -13.81 -7.33 9.47
CA THR A 207 -14.76 -6.24 9.75
C THR A 207 -15.80 -6.10 8.63
N ALA A 208 -15.41 -6.21 7.36
CA ALA A 208 -16.35 -6.08 6.24
C ALA A 208 -17.41 -7.20 6.19
N ILE A 209 -17.08 -8.37 6.73
CA ILE A 209 -18.01 -9.51 6.79
C ILE A 209 -18.71 -9.62 8.16
N GLU A 210 -18.42 -8.76 9.13
CA GLU A 210 -19.00 -8.86 10.48
C GLU A 210 -20.50 -8.60 10.48
N GLU A 211 -20.96 -7.60 9.71
CA GLU A 211 -22.38 -7.28 9.54
C GLU A 211 -23.02 -8.16 8.45
N ASP A 212 -24.12 -8.86 8.77
CA ASP A 212 -24.79 -9.77 7.81
C ASP A 212 -25.26 -9.04 6.54
N ALA A 213 -25.84 -7.85 6.69
CA ALA A 213 -26.30 -7.05 5.55
C ALA A 213 -25.15 -6.59 4.64
N GLU A 214 -24.00 -6.25 5.22
CA GLU A 214 -22.81 -5.85 4.45
C GLU A 214 -22.18 -7.06 3.74
N ALA A 215 -22.09 -8.21 4.42
CA ALA A 215 -21.61 -9.46 3.86
C ALA A 215 -22.50 -9.95 2.70
N GLU A 216 -23.82 -9.97 2.86
CA GLU A 216 -24.79 -10.33 1.82
C GLU A 216 -24.66 -9.41 0.59
N LYS A 217 -24.58 -8.10 0.83
CA LYS A 217 -24.38 -7.11 -0.23
C LYS A 217 -23.06 -7.33 -0.96
N LEU A 218 -21.99 -7.64 -0.22
CA LEU A 218 -20.66 -7.86 -0.75
C LEU A 218 -20.62 -9.09 -1.68
N ILE A 219 -21.15 -10.23 -1.25
CA ILE A 219 -21.13 -11.47 -2.05
C ILE A 219 -22.07 -11.41 -3.27
N ALA A 220 -23.19 -10.69 -3.16
CA ALA A 220 -24.15 -10.53 -4.26
C ALA A 220 -23.74 -9.46 -5.30
N SER A 221 -22.80 -8.57 -4.95
CA SER A 221 -22.42 -7.45 -5.79
C SER A 221 -21.68 -7.89 -7.05
N LYS A 222 -22.14 -7.41 -8.21
CA LYS A 222 -21.41 -7.45 -9.50
C LYS A 222 -20.78 -6.09 -9.83
N ASP A 223 -20.75 -5.18 -8.87
CA ASP A 223 -20.17 -3.85 -9.00
C ASP A 223 -18.79 -3.83 -8.33
N ALA A 224 -17.75 -3.79 -9.16
CA ALA A 224 -16.37 -3.74 -8.71
C ALA A 224 -16.05 -2.46 -7.92
N ASP A 225 -16.70 -1.34 -8.23
CA ASP A 225 -16.49 -0.08 -7.50
C ASP A 225 -17.08 -0.16 -6.09
N LEU A 226 -18.25 -0.77 -5.95
CA LEU A 226 -18.85 -1.05 -4.64
C LEU A 226 -17.95 -1.98 -3.82
N ILE A 227 -17.51 -3.11 -4.39
CA ILE A 227 -16.62 -4.06 -3.71
C ILE A 227 -15.33 -3.37 -3.27
N HIS A 228 -14.72 -2.58 -4.16
CA HIS A 228 -13.53 -1.79 -3.85
C HIS A 228 -13.80 -0.86 -2.65
N SER A 229 -14.90 -0.11 -2.69
CA SER A 229 -15.23 0.86 -1.64
C SER A 229 -15.39 0.21 -0.27
N ILE A 230 -15.97 -1.00 -0.18
CA ILE A 230 -16.16 -1.71 1.09
C ILE A 230 -14.81 -2.04 1.74
N PHE A 231 -13.81 -2.45 0.94
CA PHE A 231 -12.49 -2.81 1.45
C PHE A 231 -11.54 -1.62 1.65
N THR A 232 -11.81 -0.46 1.06
CA THR A 232 -10.94 0.72 1.13
C THR A 232 -11.51 1.89 1.92
N SER A 233 -12.79 1.88 2.29
CA SER A 233 -13.42 2.94 3.07
C SER A 233 -13.25 2.67 4.57
N LYS A 234 -12.07 2.94 5.13
CA LYS A 234 -11.80 3.01 6.58
C LYS A 234 -10.44 3.66 6.86
#